data_AF-A0A843ICF9-F1
#
_entry.id   AF-A0A843ICF9-F1
#
_cell.length_a   1.000
_cell.length_b   1.000
_cell.length_c   1.000
_cell.angle_alpha   90.00
_cell.angle_beta   90.00
_cell.angle_gamma   90.00
#
_symmetry.space_group_name_H-M   'P 1'
#
loop_
_entity.id
_entity.type
_entity.pdbx_description
1 polymer ?
#
loop_
_entity_poly.entity_id
_entity_poly.type
_entity_poly.pdbx_seq_one_letter_code
_entity_poly.pdbx_strand_id
1 'polypeptide(L)' 'MKVCLGGTFYPLHKGHQQLLRKAFQVAGPQGFVFIGVTTTAMVKKKGSIASFEKRKAVLMQFIQEERVLPKVSIQPLT' A
#
# COMPACT_ATOMS: atom_id res chain seq x y z
N MET A 1 -4.97 5.38 15.83
CA MET A 1 -3.48 5.31 15.80
C MET A 1 -2.99 5.64 14.39
N LYS A 2 -1.77 6.17 14.24
CA LYS A 2 -1.13 6.38 12.92
C LYS A 2 -0.21 5.20 12.62
N VAL A 3 -0.38 4.57 11.46
CA VAL A 3 0.45 3.45 11.00
C VAL A 3 1.07 3.81 9.65
N CYS A 4 2.34 3.48 9.45
CA CYS A 4 3.07 3.74 8.21
C CYS A 4 3.61 2.43 7.64
N LEU A 5 3.46 2.23 6.34
CA LEU A 5 3.99 1.11 5.58
C LEU A 5 4.73 1.63 4.34
N GLY A 6 5.78 0.93 3.93
CA GLY A 6 6.53 1.24 2.71
C GLY A 6 6.87 -0.02 1.92
N GLY A 7 6.75 0.02 0.60
CA GLY A 7 7.09 -1.13 -0.24
C GLY A 7 6.86 -0.93 -1.73
N THR A 8 7.26 -1.93 -2.52
CA THR A 8 6.94 -1.96 -3.95
C THR A 8 5.49 -2.35 -4.21
N PHE A 9 4.91 -3.22 -3.37
CA PHE A 9 3.56 -3.77 -3.50
C PHE A 9 3.28 -4.37 -4.89
N TYR A 10 4.29 -5.02 -5.50
CA TYR A 10 4.17 -5.62 -6.82
C TYR A 10 4.95 -6.94 -6.96
N PRO A 11 4.30 -8.01 -7.46
CA PRO A 11 2.83 -8.14 -7.57
C PRO A 11 2.16 -8.08 -6.18
N LEU A 12 0.89 -7.66 -6.12
CA LEU A 12 0.14 -7.62 -4.85
C LEU A 12 -0.28 -9.03 -4.45
N HIS A 13 0.60 -9.75 -3.77
CA HIS A 13 0.37 -11.13 -3.29
C HIS A 13 -0.12 -11.18 -1.82
N LYS A 14 -0.45 -12.39 -1.35
CA LYS A 14 -1.02 -12.66 -0.01
C LYS A 14 -0.22 -12.03 1.14
N GLY A 15 1.11 -12.11 1.11
CA GLY A 15 1.96 -11.46 2.12
C GLY A 15 1.74 -9.95 2.25
N HIS A 16 1.67 -9.21 1.13
CA HIS A 16 1.34 -7.78 1.16
C HIS A 16 -0.06 -7.52 1.73
N GLN A 17 -1.04 -8.33 1.32
CA GLN A 17 -2.42 -8.19 1.80
C GLN A 17 -2.51 -8.41 3.31
N GLN A 18 -1.83 -9.42 3.86
CA GLN A 18 -1.79 -9.68 5.29
C GLN A 18 -1.16 -8.52 6.07
N LEU A 19 -0.06 -7.96 5.57
CA LEU A 19 0.59 -6.78 6.16
C LEU A 19 -0.36 -5.57 6.19
N LEU A 20 -1.04 -5.29 5.08
CA LEU A 20 -2.00 -4.19 4.96
C LEU A 20 -3.19 -4.37 5.91
N ARG A 21 -3.80 -5.56 5.93
CA ARG A 21 -4.90 -5.90 6.86
C ARG A 21 -4.49 -5.67 8.31
N LYS A 22 -3.28 -6.11 8.68
CA LYS A 22 -2.78 -5.89 10.04
C LYS A 22 -2.62 -4.41 10.36
N ALA A 23 -2.13 -3.61 9.41
CA ALA A 23 -2.02 -2.16 9.59
C ALA A 23 -3.39 -1.49 9.76
N PHE A 24 -4.41 -1.88 8.99
CA PHE A 24 -5.77 -1.36 9.17
C PHE A 24 -6.34 -1.71 10.55
N GLN A 25 -6.14 -2.95 11.00
CA GLN A 25 -6.56 -3.40 12.33
C GLN A 25 -5.87 -2.57 13.43
N VAL A 26 -4.55 -2.37 13.34
CA VAL A 26 -3.77 -1.62 14.34
C VAL A 26 -4.12 -0.14 14.35
N ALA A 27 -4.39 0.45 13.19
CA ALA A 27 -4.81 1.85 13.11
C ALA A 27 -6.15 2.08 13.83
N GLY A 28 -7.06 1.11 13.72
CA GLY A 28 -8.41 1.15 14.28
C GLY A 28 -9.38 2.02 13.48
N PRO A 29 -10.68 2.04 13.83
CA PRO A 29 -11.72 2.74 13.05
C PRO A 29 -11.47 4.24 12.85
N GLN A 30 -10.92 4.92 13.85
CA GLN A 30 -10.57 6.34 13.79
C GLN A 30 -9.09 6.57 13.46
N GLY A 31 -8.43 5.53 12.94
CA GLY A 31 -7.01 5.53 12.62
C GLY A 31 -6.66 6.14 11.28
N PHE A 32 -5.36 6.21 11.05
CA PHE A 32 -4.79 6.63 9.77
C PHE A 32 -3.68 5.68 9.34
N VAL A 33 -3.71 5.24 8.09
CA VAL A 33 -2.67 4.39 7.48
C VAL A 33 -2.05 5.14 6.30
N PHE A 34 -0.74 5.37 6.39
CA PHE A 34 0.08 5.87 5.30
C PHE A 34 0.75 4.71 4.57
N ILE A 35 0.62 4.66 3.25
CA ILE A 35 1.24 3.65 2.40
C ILE A 35 2.15 4.34 1.38
N GLY A 36 3.46 4.23 1.61
CA GLY A 36 4.48 4.68 0.68
C GLY A 36 4.77 3.62 -0.38
N VAL A 37 4.54 3.95 -1.65
CA VAL A 37 4.83 3.08 -2.78
C VAL A 37 6.11 3.56 -3.46
N THR A 38 7.12 2.71 -3.53
CA THR A 38 8.41 3.08 -4.15
C THR A 38 8.23 3.54 -5.59
N THR A 39 8.91 4.60 -6.02
CA THR A 39 8.94 5.01 -7.43
C THR A 39 9.78 4.06 -8.26
N THR A 40 9.54 4.02 -9.58
CA THR A 40 10.35 3.19 -10.50
C THR A 40 11.83 3.53 -10.44
N ALA A 41 12.18 4.79 -10.12
CA ALA A 41 13.56 5.24 -9.92
C ALA A 41 14.26 4.50 -8.77
N MET A 42 13.54 4.20 -7.68
CA MET A 42 14.07 3.43 -6.55
C MET A 42 14.21 1.93 -6.84
N VAL A 43 13.55 1.42 -7.89
CA VAL A 43 13.44 -0.03 -8.14
C VAL A 43 14.20 -0.48 -9.40
N LYS A 44 15.13 0.34 -9.89
CA LYS A 44 15.93 0.14 -11.11
C LYS A 44 16.64 -1.22 -11.27
N LYS A 45 16.69 -2.07 -10.24
CA LYS A 45 17.29 -3.43 -10.28
C LYS A 45 16.31 -4.62 -10.26
N LYS A 46 15.00 -4.43 -10.05
CA LYS A 46 14.02 -5.54 -9.97
C LYS A 46 13.10 -5.61 -11.19
N GLY A 47 13.64 -5.85 -12.37
CA GLY A 47 12.85 -6.24 -13.56
C GLY A 47 11.70 -5.28 -13.97
N SER A 48 10.76 -5.81 -14.77
CA SER A 48 9.56 -5.10 -15.20
C SER A 48 8.58 -4.91 -14.04
N ILE A 49 8.66 -3.76 -13.37
CA ILE A 49 7.69 -3.35 -12.37
C ILE A 49 6.69 -2.40 -13.00
N ALA A 50 5.42 -2.61 -12.67
CA ALA A 50 4.36 -1.71 -13.09
C ALA A 50 4.59 -0.27 -12.58
N SER A 51 4.12 0.71 -13.35
CA SER A 51 4.18 2.12 -12.95
C SER A 51 3.58 2.34 -11.55
N PHE A 52 4.01 3.40 -10.86
CA PHE A 52 3.41 3.79 -9.58
C PHE A 52 1.88 3.87 -9.68
N GLU A 53 1.34 4.49 -10.72
CA GLU A 53 -0.11 4.61 -10.93
C GLU A 53 -0.81 3.25 -11.03
N LYS A 54 -0.23 2.30 -11.78
CA LYS A 54 -0.82 0.97 -11.92
C LYS A 54 -0.81 0.20 -10.59
N ARG A 55 0.25 0.34 -9.79
CA ARG A 55 0.33 -0.27 -8.45
C ARG A 55 -0.60 0.40 -7.45
N LYS A 56 -0.72 1.72 -7.50
CA LYS A 56 -1.67 2.50 -6.72
C LYS A 56 -3.10 2.08 -7.02
N ALA A 57 -3.47 1.91 -8.29
CA ALA A 57 -4.79 1.43 -8.68
C ALA A 57 -5.11 0.04 -8.09
N VAL A 58 -4.16 -0.90 -8.16
CA VAL A 58 -4.30 -2.23 -7.56
C VAL A 58 -4.46 -2.18 -6.04
N LEU A 59 -3.68 -1.32 -5.36
CA LEU A 59 -3.82 -1.10 -3.92
C LEU A 59 -5.17 -0.47 -3.56
N MET A 60 -5.62 0.54 -4.32
CA MET A 60 -6.91 1.20 -4.10
C MET A 60 -8.06 0.21 -4.24
N GLN A 61 -8.04 -0.63 -5.27
CA GLN A 61 -9.03 -1.69 -5.47
C GLN A 61 -9.07 -2.64 -4.27
N PHE A 62 -7.92 -3.15 -3.84
CA PHE A 62 -7.83 -4.02 -2.66
C PHE A 62 -8.39 -3.34 -1.40
N ILE A 63 -8.05 -2.08 -1.15
CA ILE A 63 -8.53 -1.33 0.03
C ILE A 63 -10.06 -1.16 0.00
N GLN A 64 -10.64 -0.91 -1.18
CA GLN A 64 -12.09 -0.81 -1.36
C GLN A 64 -12.79 -2.15 -1.09
N GLU A 65 -12.22 -3.25 -1.59
CA GLU A 65 -12.72 -4.62 -1.36
C GLU A 65 -12.70 -5.00 0.13
N GLU A 66 -11.67 -4.58 0.87
CA GLU A 66 -11.53 -4.83 2.31
C GLU A 66 -12.48 -4.00 3.18
N ARG A 67 -13.16 -2.98 2.62
CA ARG A 67 -14.12 -2.09 3.32
C ARG A 67 -13.55 -1.52 4.64
N VAL A 68 -12.32 -1.05 4.58
CA VAL A 68 -11.59 -0.59 5.76
C VAL A 68 -12.17 0.71 6.32
N LEU A 69 -12.19 0.82 7.65
CA LEU A 69 -12.62 2.01 8.37
C LEU A 69 -11.54 3.11 8.53
N PRO A 70 -10.26 2.80 8.82
CA PRO A 70 -9.26 3.86 8.96
C PRO A 70 -9.10 4.65 7.67
N LYS A 71 -8.75 5.94 7.82
CA LYS A 71 -8.37 6.78 6.69
C LYS A 71 -7.06 6.26 6.09
N VAL A 72 -6.99 6.13 4.76
CA VAL A 72 -5.80 5.63 4.07
C VAL A 72 -5.26 6.68 3.10
N SER A 73 -3.94 6.88 3.08
CA SER A 73 -3.25 7.70 2.08
C SER A 73 -2.17 6.88 1.38
N ILE A 74 -2.13 6.94 0.05
CA ILE A 74 -1.13 6.28 -0.78
C ILE A 74 -0.30 7.35 -1.47
N GLN A 75 1.01 7.36 -1.24
CA GLN A 75 1.93 8.36 -1.77
C GLN A 75 3.15 7.69 -2.43
N PRO A 76 3.71 8.29 -3.49
CA PRO A 76 4.98 7.83 -4.04
C PRO A 76 6.10 8.12 -3.03
N LEU A 77 7.05 7.19 -2.91
CA LEU A 77 8.33 7.43 -2.26
C LEU A 77 9.33 7.82 -3.36
N THR A 78 9.67 9.11 -3.39
CA THR A 78 10.62 9.72 -4.33
C THR A 78 12.05 9.56 -3.83
#